data_AF-A0A3D2NL31-F1
#
_entry.id   AF-A0A3D2NL31-F1
#
_cell.length_a   1.000
_cell.length_b   1.000
_cell.length_c   1.000
_cell.angle_alpha   90.00
_cell.angle_beta   90.00
_cell.angle_gamma   90.00
#
_symmetry.space_group_name_H-M   'P 1'
#
loop_
_entity.id
_entity.type
_entity.pdbx_description
1 polymer ?
#
loop_
_entity_poly.entity_id
_entity_poly.type
_entity_poly.pdbx_seq_one_letter_code
_entity_poly.pdbx_strand_id
1 'polypeptide(L)'
;MTHPSALAPSPRPRFRRTCAALTAAAVTSAGLAFSPVAASAAVDPSSPLVISEVYGGGGNSGAAFNRDFIELANTGDATLDLSGYSVQYASATGGSWQVTPLGDIDLAAGAQLLIGQAPGSNTALPGFDADVEGSIAMSGSGAKVALVSQETAL
;
A
#
# COMPACT_ATOMS: atom_id res chain seq x y z
N MET A 1 23.12 -49.09 -70.70
CA MET A 1 21.89 -48.44 -71.19
C MET A 1 21.10 -47.99 -69.98
N THR A 2 21.27 -46.73 -69.60
CA THR A 2 20.74 -46.10 -68.39
C THR A 2 19.85 -44.94 -68.83
N HIS A 3 18.65 -44.87 -68.26
CA HIS A 3 17.55 -43.99 -68.64
C HIS A 3 17.86 -42.47 -68.54
N PRO A 4 17.30 -41.62 -69.42
CA PRO A 4 17.18 -40.19 -69.17
C PRO A 4 15.81 -39.88 -68.54
N SER A 5 15.80 -39.25 -67.35
CA SER A 5 14.58 -38.70 -66.73
C SER A 5 14.58 -37.18 -66.88
N ALA A 6 13.58 -36.66 -67.60
CA ALA A 6 13.34 -35.24 -67.80
C ALA A 6 12.43 -34.65 -66.70
N LEU A 7 12.67 -33.37 -66.38
CA LEU A 7 12.01 -32.54 -65.37
C LEU A 7 10.57 -32.12 -65.77
N ALA A 8 9.66 -32.00 -64.81
CA ALA A 8 8.49 -31.09 -64.89
C ALA A 8 8.04 -30.61 -63.48
N PRO A 9 7.42 -29.43 -63.34
CA PRO A 9 7.35 -28.67 -62.07
C PRO A 9 5.98 -28.69 -61.35
N SER A 10 5.99 -28.09 -60.14
CA SER A 10 4.88 -27.45 -59.38
C SER A 10 3.95 -28.39 -58.58
N PRO A 11 3.19 -27.93 -57.55
CA PRO A 11 2.96 -26.56 -57.04
C PRO A 11 3.22 -26.36 -55.52
N ARG A 12 3.56 -25.11 -55.13
CA ARG A 12 3.63 -24.68 -53.72
C ARG A 12 2.21 -24.54 -53.13
N PRO A 13 1.86 -25.21 -52.03
CA PRO A 13 0.56 -25.01 -51.39
C PRO A 13 0.52 -23.68 -50.65
N ARG A 14 -0.63 -23.03 -50.82
CA ARG A 14 -0.98 -21.65 -50.51
C ARG A 14 -1.13 -21.42 -48.99
N PHE A 15 -0.78 -20.21 -48.57
CA PHE A 15 -1.16 -19.59 -47.30
C PHE A 15 -2.62 -19.92 -46.95
N ARG A 16 -2.84 -20.69 -45.89
CA ARG A 16 -4.15 -20.79 -45.25
C ARG A 16 -4.24 -19.67 -44.21
N ARG A 17 -4.92 -18.60 -44.61
CA ARG A 17 -5.60 -17.68 -43.68
C ARG A 17 -6.69 -18.49 -42.99
N THR A 18 -6.51 -18.79 -41.71
CA THR A 18 -7.61 -19.21 -40.84
C THR A 18 -7.74 -18.18 -39.74
N CYS A 19 -8.77 -17.33 -39.88
CA CYS A 19 -9.38 -16.64 -38.77
C CYS A 19 -9.66 -17.65 -37.66
N ALA A 20 -9.15 -17.41 -36.45
CA ALA A 20 -9.55 -18.13 -35.26
C ALA A 20 -9.90 -17.12 -34.18
N ALA A 21 -11.22 -17.03 -33.96
CA ALA A 21 -11.99 -16.60 -32.81
C ALA A 21 -11.34 -15.66 -31.78
N LEU A 22 -11.97 -14.49 -31.63
CA LEU A 22 -11.99 -13.70 -30.41
C LEU A 22 -12.39 -14.56 -29.20
N THR A 23 -11.54 -14.60 -28.17
CA THR A 23 -12.00 -14.76 -26.78
C THR A 23 -11.45 -13.59 -25.98
N ALA A 24 -12.13 -12.44 -26.05
CA ALA A 24 -11.96 -11.40 -25.05
C ALA A 24 -12.64 -11.90 -23.77
N ALA A 25 -11.86 -12.54 -22.89
CA ALA A 25 -12.30 -12.82 -21.53
C ALA A 25 -12.43 -11.48 -20.80
N ALA A 26 -13.67 -10.99 -20.65
CA ALA A 26 -13.94 -9.85 -19.81
C ALA A 26 -13.74 -10.25 -18.35
N VAL A 27 -12.59 -9.87 -17.76
CA VAL A 27 -12.38 -9.95 -16.32
C VAL A 27 -13.18 -8.80 -15.70
N THR A 28 -14.39 -9.08 -15.24
CA THR A 28 -15.10 -8.16 -14.36
C THR A 28 -14.50 -8.30 -12.97
N SER A 29 -13.45 -7.52 -12.67
CA SER A 29 -13.03 -7.31 -11.30
C SER A 29 -14.15 -6.56 -10.58
N ALA A 30 -15.01 -7.31 -9.88
CA ALA A 30 -15.95 -6.74 -8.94
C ALA A 30 -15.13 -6.03 -7.86
N GLY A 31 -15.05 -4.70 -7.94
CA GLY A 31 -14.49 -3.88 -6.88
C GLY A 31 -15.35 -4.05 -5.65
N LEU A 32 -14.89 -4.84 -4.68
CA LEU A 32 -15.46 -4.84 -3.35
C LEU A 32 -15.16 -3.47 -2.75
N ALA A 33 -16.20 -2.65 -2.59
CA ALA A 33 -16.08 -1.36 -1.94
C ALA A 33 -15.69 -1.61 -0.47
N PHE A 34 -14.50 -1.15 -0.07
CA PHE A 34 -14.14 -1.07 1.34
C PHE A 34 -14.93 0.09 1.95
N SER A 35 -15.86 -0.23 2.86
CA SER A 35 -16.44 0.79 3.71
C SER A 35 -15.40 1.20 4.74
N PRO A 36 -15.08 2.50 4.88
CA PRO A 36 -14.19 2.95 5.95
C PRO A 36 -14.82 2.56 7.29
N VAL A 37 -14.04 1.89 8.14
CA VAL A 37 -14.44 1.64 9.53
C VAL A 37 -14.08 2.88 10.35
N ALA A 38 -15.05 3.39 11.12
CA ALA A 38 -14.78 4.50 12.02
C ALA A 38 -13.81 4.05 13.12
N ALA A 39 -12.68 4.75 13.25
CA ALA A 39 -11.79 4.57 14.39
C ALA A 39 -12.35 5.32 15.62
N SER A 40 -12.13 4.76 16.81
CA SER A 40 -12.33 5.49 18.07
C SER A 40 -10.99 6.05 18.51
N ALA A 41 -10.91 7.37 18.71
CA ALA A 41 -9.69 8.05 19.09
C ALA A 41 -9.85 8.76 20.43
N ALA A 42 -8.86 8.61 21.31
CA ALA A 42 -8.70 9.44 22.48
C ALA A 42 -7.65 10.51 22.14
N VAL A 43 -8.10 11.64 21.62
CA VAL A 43 -7.24 12.76 21.23
C VAL A 43 -7.15 13.74 22.40
N ASP A 44 -5.94 14.17 22.74
CA ASP A 44 -5.77 15.35 23.60
C ASP A 44 -6.19 16.59 22.79
N PRO A 45 -7.28 17.29 23.15
CA PRO A 45 -7.77 18.44 22.39
C PRO A 45 -6.79 19.62 22.39
N SER A 46 -5.75 19.58 23.23
CA SER A 46 -4.68 20.58 23.26
C SER A 46 -3.47 20.21 22.41
N SER A 47 -3.38 18.97 21.90
CA SER A 47 -2.29 18.56 21.02
C SER A 47 -2.54 19.05 19.59
N PRO A 48 -1.64 19.86 18.99
CA PRO A 48 -1.74 20.26 17.60
C PRO A 48 -1.40 19.13 16.63
N LEU A 49 -0.70 18.08 17.07
CA LEU A 49 -0.36 16.91 16.27
C LEU A 49 -1.39 15.80 16.48
N VAL A 50 -2.00 15.34 15.38
CA VAL A 50 -3.05 14.31 15.40
C VAL A 50 -2.76 13.21 14.38
N ILE A 51 -3.33 12.02 14.60
CA ILE A 51 -3.40 10.98 13.57
C ILE A 51 -4.60 11.30 12.67
N SER A 52 -4.34 11.64 11.41
CA SER A 52 -5.39 11.98 10.43
C SER A 52 -5.94 10.77 9.71
N GLU A 53 -5.09 9.76 9.44
CA GLU A 53 -5.50 8.53 8.77
C GLU A 53 -4.66 7.34 9.21
N VAL A 54 -5.28 6.16 9.20
CA VAL A 54 -4.62 4.87 9.39
C VAL A 54 -5.10 3.93 8.31
N TYR A 55 -4.16 3.38 7.54
CA TYR A 55 -4.42 2.38 6.52
C TYR A 55 -3.65 1.10 6.82
N GLY A 56 -4.38 0.05 7.19
CA GLY A 56 -3.84 -1.28 7.41
C GLY A 56 -4.35 -2.28 6.39
N GLY A 57 -3.60 -3.37 6.21
CA GLY A 57 -3.93 -4.42 5.25
C GLY A 57 -3.58 -4.07 3.80
N GLY A 58 -2.64 -3.16 3.57
CA GLY A 58 -2.03 -2.94 2.27
C GLY A 58 -1.48 -4.23 1.69
N GLY A 59 -1.57 -4.40 0.38
CA GLY A 59 -1.16 -5.62 -0.31
C GLY A 59 -2.08 -6.83 -0.07
N ASN A 60 -3.17 -6.71 0.68
CA ASN A 60 -4.20 -7.75 0.77
C ASN A 60 -5.10 -7.77 -0.48
N SER A 61 -5.86 -8.85 -0.66
CA SER A 61 -6.85 -8.94 -1.73
C SER A 61 -7.87 -7.81 -1.62
N GLY A 62 -7.95 -6.97 -2.66
CA GLY A 62 -8.82 -5.80 -2.71
C GLY A 62 -8.22 -4.51 -2.12
N ALA A 63 -7.03 -4.55 -1.52
CA ALA A 63 -6.37 -3.35 -1.02
C ALA A 63 -6.17 -2.31 -2.13
N ALA A 64 -6.22 -1.03 -1.75
CA ALA A 64 -5.99 0.11 -2.64
C ALA A 64 -4.49 0.34 -2.86
N PHE A 65 -3.69 0.12 -1.82
CA PHE A 65 -2.24 0.31 -1.84
C PHE A 65 -1.51 -0.99 -1.54
N ASN A 66 -0.25 -1.09 -1.96
CA ASN A 66 0.58 -2.28 -1.74
C ASN A 66 1.15 -2.41 -0.32
N ARG A 67 0.99 -1.39 0.52
CA ARG A 67 1.58 -1.30 1.85
C ARG A 67 0.70 -0.49 2.81
N ASP A 68 0.97 -0.66 4.09
CA ASP A 68 0.29 0.04 5.19
C ASP A 68 0.82 1.48 5.35
N PHE A 69 0.03 2.37 5.98
CA PHE A 69 0.50 3.69 6.42
C PHE A 69 -0.24 4.22 7.65
N ILE A 70 0.39 5.20 8.29
CA ILE A 70 -0.20 6.10 9.27
C ILE A 70 0.09 7.53 8.79
N GLU A 71 -0.92 8.38 8.73
CA GLU A 71 -0.76 9.81 8.42
C GLU A 71 -0.94 10.64 9.69
N LEU A 72 -0.04 11.59 9.89
CA LEU A 72 -0.16 12.62 10.92
C LEU A 72 -0.45 13.97 10.28
N ALA A 73 -1.16 14.83 11.00
CA ALA A 73 -1.37 16.23 10.63
C ALA A 73 -1.01 17.16 11.78
N ASN A 74 -0.24 18.22 11.46
CA ASN A 74 -0.09 19.36 12.34
C ASN A 74 -1.24 20.34 12.10
N THR A 75 -2.23 20.28 12.99
CA THR A 75 -3.43 21.13 12.98
C THR A 75 -3.23 22.48 13.67
N GLY A 76 -2.05 22.72 14.23
CA GLY A 76 -1.69 23.99 14.87
C GLY A 76 -1.25 25.06 13.89
N ASP A 77 -0.87 26.21 14.44
CA ASP A 77 -0.40 27.39 13.72
C ASP A 77 1.13 27.60 13.83
N ALA A 78 1.84 26.67 14.47
CA ALA A 78 3.29 26.68 14.65
C ALA A 78 3.94 25.39 14.11
N THR A 79 5.23 25.48 13.78
CA THR A 79 6.05 24.31 13.43
C THR A 79 6.29 23.47 14.69
N LEU A 80 6.22 22.15 14.54
CA LEU A 80 6.46 21.18 15.62
C LEU A 80 7.73 20.40 15.36
N ASP A 81 8.62 20.36 16.36
CA ASP A 81 9.76 19.45 16.39
C ASP A 81 9.28 18.06 16.85
N LEU A 82 9.47 17.06 16.00
CA LEU A 82 9.06 15.67 16.23
C LEU A 82 10.20 14.78 16.74
N SER A 83 11.34 15.37 17.08
CA SER A 83 12.48 14.63 17.66
C SER A 83 12.03 13.85 18.90
N GLY A 84 12.28 12.53 18.89
CA GLY A 84 11.88 11.60 19.95
C GLY A 84 10.41 11.19 19.95
N TYR A 85 9.61 11.65 18.99
CA TYR A 85 8.25 11.15 18.78
C TYR A 85 8.26 9.81 18.05
N SER A 86 7.21 9.01 18.28
CA SER A 86 6.96 7.78 17.55
C SER A 86 5.48 7.60 17.23
N VAL A 87 5.21 6.88 16.15
CA VAL A 87 3.95 6.16 16.01
C VAL A 87 4.14 4.73 16.49
N GLN A 88 3.20 4.25 17.29
CA GLN A 88 3.22 2.92 17.86
C GLN A 88 1.97 2.15 17.49
N TYR A 89 2.12 0.85 17.32
CA TYR A 89 1.05 -0.03 16.89
C TYR A 89 0.98 -1.27 17.78
N ALA A 90 -0.23 -1.68 18.10
CA ALA A 90 -0.52 -3.02 18.61
C ALA A 90 -1.75 -3.58 17.90
N SER A 91 -1.82 -4.90 17.76
CA SER A 91 -3.06 -5.53 17.28
C SER A 91 -4.23 -5.20 18.21
N ALA A 92 -5.48 -5.33 17.74
CA ALA A 92 -6.66 -4.99 18.51
C ALA A 92 -6.65 -5.61 19.92
N THR A 93 -6.29 -6.89 20.03
CA THR A 93 -6.26 -7.66 21.28
C THR A 93 -4.86 -7.80 21.89
N GLY A 94 -3.79 -7.41 21.18
CA GLY A 94 -2.41 -7.54 21.66
C GLY A 94 -2.02 -6.45 22.65
N GLY A 95 -1.08 -6.78 23.55
CA GLY A 95 -0.49 -5.84 24.50
C GLY A 95 0.95 -5.42 24.17
N SER A 96 1.59 -6.07 23.20
CA SER A 96 2.95 -5.72 22.77
C SER A 96 2.90 -4.66 21.69
N TRP A 97 3.51 -3.51 21.97
CA TRP A 97 3.59 -2.40 21.04
C TRP A 97 4.85 -2.47 20.18
N GLN A 98 4.69 -2.15 18.90
CA GLN A 98 5.76 -1.96 17.93
C GLN A 98 5.92 -0.47 17.68
N VAL A 99 7.15 -0.01 17.48
CA VAL A 99 7.50 1.41 17.42
C VAL A 99 8.08 1.76 16.07
N THR A 100 7.61 2.85 15.46
CA THR A 100 8.30 3.55 14.37
C THR A 100 8.66 4.96 14.86
N PRO A 101 9.95 5.23 15.16
CA PRO A 101 10.42 6.58 15.46
C PRO A 101 10.17 7.52 14.27
N LEU A 102 9.83 8.78 14.55
CA LEU A 102 9.63 9.79 13.51
C LEU A 102 10.94 10.46 13.07
N GLY A 103 11.95 10.46 13.95
CA GLY A 103 13.24 11.10 13.70
C GLY A 103 13.20 12.62 13.87
N ASP A 104 14.26 13.28 13.43
CA ASP A 104 14.46 14.72 13.60
C ASP A 104 13.72 15.50 12.50
N ILE A 105 12.40 15.67 12.67
CA ILE A 105 11.51 16.33 11.70
C ILE A 105 10.89 17.58 12.31
N ASP A 106 11.06 18.71 11.62
CA ASP A 106 10.31 19.94 11.86
C ASP A 106 9.06 19.97 10.96
N LEU A 107 7.90 19.62 11.53
CA LEU A 107 6.64 19.59 10.80
C LEU A 107 5.96 20.95 10.83
N ALA A 108 5.93 21.64 9.68
CA ALA A 108 5.32 22.96 9.54
C ALA A 108 3.83 22.98 9.91
N ALA A 109 3.33 24.16 10.28
CA ALA A 109 1.91 24.38 10.55
C ALA A 109 1.04 23.98 9.34
N GLY A 110 -0.03 23.22 9.57
CA GLY A 110 -0.93 22.73 8.53
C GLY A 110 -0.36 21.61 7.64
N ALA A 111 0.88 21.18 7.87
CA ALA A 111 1.49 20.11 7.08
C ALA A 111 1.07 18.72 7.56
N GLN A 112 1.20 17.75 6.66
CA GLN A 112 1.01 16.33 6.93
C GLN A 112 2.35 15.60 6.89
N LEU A 113 2.43 14.47 7.58
CA LEU A 113 3.56 13.56 7.56
C LEU A 113 3.03 12.16 7.28
N LEU A 114 3.50 11.54 6.19
CA LEU A 114 3.12 10.19 5.82
C LEU A 114 4.16 9.19 6.32
N ILE A 115 3.76 8.33 7.25
CA ILE A 115 4.57 7.24 7.76
C ILE A 115 4.15 5.97 7.04
N GLY A 116 4.99 5.52 6.14
CA GLY A 116 4.81 4.27 5.44
C GLY A 116 5.19 3.10 6.33
N GLN A 117 4.45 2.00 6.23
CA GLN A 117 4.65 0.80 7.03
C GLN A 117 4.86 -0.42 6.10
N ALA A 118 4.78 -1.63 6.63
CA ALA A 118 5.20 -2.82 5.89
C ALA A 118 4.40 -3.01 4.59
N PRO A 119 5.05 -3.50 3.51
CA PRO A 119 4.34 -3.96 2.34
C PRO A 119 3.58 -5.26 2.64
N GLY A 120 2.44 -5.44 1.98
CA GLY A 120 1.74 -6.72 1.96
C GLY A 120 2.18 -7.60 0.80
N SER A 121 1.47 -8.72 0.64
CA SER A 121 1.82 -9.77 -0.33
C SER A 121 1.64 -9.34 -1.79
N ASN A 122 0.66 -8.49 -2.09
CA ASN A 122 0.40 -8.00 -3.45
C ASN A 122 1.17 -6.70 -3.74
N THR A 123 2.41 -6.84 -4.18
CA THR A 123 3.30 -5.71 -4.52
C THR A 123 2.98 -5.03 -5.86
N ALA A 124 2.04 -5.58 -6.64
CA ALA A 124 1.62 -5.00 -7.93
C ALA A 124 0.59 -3.87 -7.78
N LEU A 125 0.03 -3.68 -6.58
CA LEU A 125 -0.83 -2.53 -6.27
C LEU A 125 -0.02 -1.21 -6.28
N PRO A 126 -0.68 -0.06 -6.45
CA PRO A 126 -0.02 1.24 -6.32
C PRO A 126 0.74 1.36 -5.00
N GLY A 127 1.96 1.89 -5.08
CA GLY A 127 2.72 2.36 -3.92
C GLY A 127 2.59 3.86 -3.73
N PHE A 128 3.21 4.37 -2.68
CA PHE A 128 3.38 5.79 -2.39
C PHE A 128 4.75 6.03 -1.77
N ASP A 129 5.26 7.25 -1.91
CA ASP A 129 6.47 7.71 -1.26
C ASP A 129 6.11 8.18 0.16
N ALA A 130 6.77 7.63 1.18
CA ALA A 130 6.57 8.06 2.56
C ALA A 130 7.68 9.01 3.00
N ASP A 131 7.35 9.89 3.94
CA ASP A 131 8.31 10.78 4.58
C ASP A 131 9.14 10.02 5.64
N VAL A 132 8.51 9.09 6.34
CA VAL A 132 9.13 8.19 7.31
C VAL A 132 8.85 6.74 6.93
N GLU A 133 9.90 5.93 6.91
CA GLU A 133 9.82 4.51 6.58
C GLU A 133 9.84 3.65 7.85
N GLY A 134 8.71 2.98 8.09
CA GLY A 134 8.54 1.94 9.11
C GLY A 134 8.38 0.56 8.50
N SER A 135 8.36 -0.45 9.36
CA SER A 135 8.27 -1.86 8.96
C SER A 135 7.20 -2.65 9.71
N ILE A 136 6.23 -1.96 10.32
CA ILE A 136 5.17 -2.60 11.10
C ILE A 136 4.13 -3.17 10.13
N ALA A 137 3.80 -4.46 10.27
CA ALA A 137 2.68 -5.05 9.55
C ALA A 137 1.38 -4.76 10.31
N MET A 138 0.45 -4.07 9.67
CA MET A 138 -0.79 -3.58 10.28
C MET A 138 -2.00 -4.37 9.81
N SER A 139 -2.95 -4.59 10.73
CA SER A 139 -4.20 -5.27 10.43
C SER A 139 -5.17 -4.34 9.70
N GLY A 140 -5.74 -4.79 8.59
CA GLY A 140 -6.85 -4.11 7.93
C GLY A 140 -8.22 -4.32 8.60
N SER A 141 -8.31 -5.14 9.65
CA SER A 141 -9.58 -5.48 10.33
C SER A 141 -9.69 -4.94 11.76
N GLY A 142 -8.62 -4.36 12.31
CA GLY A 142 -8.63 -3.73 13.63
C GLY A 142 -7.27 -3.69 14.31
N ALA A 143 -6.96 -2.55 14.93
CA ALA A 143 -5.69 -2.28 15.58
C ALA A 143 -5.83 -1.18 16.66
N LYS A 144 -4.76 -0.98 17.41
CA LYS A 144 -4.50 0.23 18.18
C LYS A 144 -3.31 0.95 17.55
N VAL A 145 -3.44 2.26 17.37
CA VAL A 145 -2.35 3.15 16.94
C VAL A 145 -2.25 4.28 17.96
N ALA A 146 -1.03 4.59 18.38
CA ALA A 146 -0.73 5.67 19.31
C ALA A 146 0.33 6.59 18.71
N LEU A 147 0.15 7.88 18.89
CA LEU A 147 1.17 8.90 18.68
C LEU A 147 1.73 9.26 20.05
N VAL A 148 3.04 9.13 20.25
CA VAL A 148 3.68 9.26 21.56
C VAL A 148 4.95 10.11 21.44
N SER A 149 5.19 11.00 22.38
CA SER A 149 6.39 11.86 22.43
C SER A 149 7.61 11.15 23.03
N GLN A 150 7.70 9.82 22.89
CA GLN A 150 8.81 8.97 23.34
C GLN A 150 8.92 7.76 22.41
N GLU A 151 10.09 7.14 22.34
CA GLU A 151 10.36 5.96 21.50
C GLU A 151 10.30 4.62 22.26
N THR A 152 10.07 4.67 23.58
CA THR A 152 9.82 3.44 24.36
C THR A 152 8.42 2.91 24.07
N ALA A 153 8.32 1.61 23.80
CA ALA A 153 7.05 0.93 23.61
C ALA A 153 6.11 1.09 24.82
N LEU A 154 4.82 1.36 24.56
CA LEU A 154 3.76 1.44 25.57
C LEU A 154 3.47 0.10 26.28
#